data_AF-A0A024GD22-F1
#
_entry.id   AF-A0A024GD22-F1
#
_cell.length_a   1.000
_cell.length_b   1.000
_cell.length_c   1.000
_cell.angle_alpha   90.00
_cell.angle_beta   90.00
_cell.angle_gamma   90.00
#
_symmetry.space_group_name_H-M   'P 1'
#
loop_
_entity.id
_entity.type
_entity.pdbx_description
1 polymer ?
#
loop_
_entity_poly.entity_id
_entity_poly.type
_entity_poly.pdbx_seq_one_letter_code
_entity_poly.pdbx_strand_id
1 'polypeptide(L)'
;MERAQIFGLYRRILRLARRYPSIKRDAIVEDIRLEFRESRNIARPAAIEQKIASANAGIKELMMYANLNPVEANWTVEIGRPSEKAADIDQKRVEMKEKRVGVEK
;
A
#
# COMPACT_ATOMS: atom_id res chain seq x y z
N MET A 1 7.63 10.44 -17.30
CA MET A 1 7.72 11.34 -16.12
C MET A 1 9.17 11.70 -15.86
N GLU A 2 9.44 12.94 -15.49
CA GLU A 2 10.78 13.41 -15.15
C GLU A 2 11.15 13.04 -13.70
N ARG A 3 12.42 12.75 -13.42
CA ARG A 3 12.90 12.43 -12.06
C ARG A 3 12.53 13.51 -11.03
N ALA A 4 12.50 14.77 -11.44
CA ALA A 4 12.08 15.90 -10.60
C ALA A 4 10.65 15.72 -10.05
N GLN A 5 9.71 15.22 -10.87
CA GLN A 5 8.33 15.00 -10.47
C GLN A 5 8.21 13.89 -9.40
N ILE A 6 9.01 12.82 -9.54
CA ILE A 6 9.08 11.73 -8.57
C ILE A 6 9.61 12.23 -7.21
N PHE A 7 10.65 13.07 -7.21
CA PHE A 7 11.14 13.70 -5.98
C PHE A 7 10.11 14.65 -5.36
N GLY A 8 9.35 15.37 -6.18
CA GLY A 8 8.22 16.18 -5.73
C GLY A 8 7.16 15.35 -5.00
N LEU A 9 6.76 14.22 -5.60
CA LEU A 9 5.84 13.24 -5.03
C LEU A 9 6.34 12.71 -3.67
N TYR A 10 7.58 12.24 -3.63
CA TYR A 10 8.22 11.74 -2.41
C TYR A 10 8.17 12.76 -1.27
N ARG A 11 8.60 14.00 -1.52
CA ARG A 11 8.58 15.08 -0.53
C ARG A 11 7.17 15.43 -0.07
N ARG A 12 6.17 15.33 -0.94
CA ARG A 12 4.77 15.59 -0.57
C ARG A 12 4.23 14.50 0.35
N ILE A 13 4.47 13.24 0.01
CA ILE A 13 4.05 12.08 0.83
C ILE A 13 4.66 12.16 2.22
N LEU A 14 5.98 12.39 2.32
CA LEU A 14 6.64 12.49 3.62
C LEU A 14 6.09 13.62 4.49
N ARG A 15 5.74 14.77 3.90
CA ARG A 15 5.13 15.89 4.64
C ARG A 15 3.76 15.53 5.18
N LEU A 16 2.94 14.81 4.41
CA LEU A 16 1.62 14.36 4.84
C LEU A 16 1.72 13.27 5.90
N ALA A 17 2.58 12.27 5.69
CA ALA A 17 2.83 11.21 6.65
C ALA A 17 3.27 11.78 8.00
N ARG A 18 4.15 12.79 8.04
CA ARG A 18 4.57 13.46 9.28
C ARG A 18 3.45 14.21 10.03
N ARG A 19 2.35 14.54 9.36
CA ARG A 19 1.17 15.19 9.98
C ARG A 19 0.07 14.20 10.32
N TYR A 20 0.26 12.93 9.98
CA TYR A 20 -0.74 11.90 10.17
C TYR A 20 -0.98 11.65 11.67
N PRO A 21 -2.24 11.76 12.16
CA PRO A 21 -2.56 11.61 13.58
C PRO A 21 -2.58 10.12 14.00
N SER A 22 -1.41 9.48 14.03
CA SER A 22 -1.26 8.07 14.43
C SER A 22 -0.01 7.86 15.28
N ILE A 23 -0.10 6.94 16.23
CA ILE A 23 1.07 6.43 16.98
C ILE A 23 2.07 5.69 16.08
N LYS A 24 1.61 5.13 14.95
CA LYS A 24 2.44 4.40 13.97
C LYS A 24 3.03 5.32 12.90
N ARG A 25 2.87 6.64 13.05
CA ARG A 25 3.31 7.63 12.06
C ARG A 25 4.78 7.46 11.67
N ASP A 26 5.66 7.24 12.63
CA ASP A 26 7.09 7.17 12.35
C ASP A 26 7.43 5.86 11.60
N ALA A 27 6.74 4.76 11.89
CA ALA A 27 6.83 3.53 11.11
C ALA A 27 6.34 3.72 9.66
N ILE A 28 5.20 4.41 9.46
CA ILE A 28 4.69 4.75 8.13
C ILE A 28 5.72 5.58 7.34
N VAL A 29 6.38 6.54 7.99
CA VAL A 29 7.42 7.36 7.35
C VAL A 29 8.61 6.50 6.91
N GLU A 30 9.06 5.56 7.73
CA GLU A 30 10.16 4.65 7.38
C GLU A 30 9.77 3.69 6.24
N ASP A 31 8.56 3.13 6.27
CA ASP A 31 8.07 2.25 5.20
C ASP A 31 8.05 2.97 3.85
N ILE A 32 7.58 4.23 3.83
CA ILE A 32 7.59 5.07 2.62
C ILE A 32 9.03 5.29 2.12
N ARG A 33 9.99 5.56 3.02
CA ARG A 33 11.40 5.73 2.63
C ARG A 33 11.97 4.45 2.02
N LEU A 34 11.66 3.32 2.63
CA LEU A 34 12.12 2.01 2.20
C LEU A 34 11.56 1.66 0.82
N GLU A 35 10.25 1.83 0.61
CA GLU A 35 9.61 1.52 -0.68
C GLU A 35 10.18 2.38 -1.84
N PHE A 36 10.43 3.68 -1.60
CA PHE A 36 11.06 4.55 -2.60
C PHE A 36 12.51 4.17 -2.89
N ARG A 37 13.23 3.68 -1.87
CA ARG A 37 14.62 3.21 -2.02
C ARG A 37 14.68 1.92 -2.82
N GLU A 38 13.80 0.97 -2.54
CA GLU A 38 13.70 -0.31 -3.27
C GLU A 38 13.28 -0.08 -4.73
N SER A 39 12.38 0.87 -4.96
CA SER A 39 11.89 1.20 -6.30
C SER A 39 12.87 2.05 -7.13
N ARG A 40 14.04 2.41 -6.59
CA ARG A 40 15.00 3.34 -7.23
C ARG A 40 15.51 2.87 -8.61
N ASN A 41 15.65 1.57 -8.79
CA ASN A 41 16.26 0.97 -9.98
C ASN A 41 15.23 0.41 -10.99
N ILE A 42 13.95 0.73 -10.83
CA ILE A 42 12.92 0.30 -11.78
C ILE A 42 13.16 1.01 -13.12
N ALA A 43 13.45 0.22 -14.16
CA ALA A 43 13.70 0.72 -15.51
C ALA A 43 12.46 0.63 -16.43
N ARG A 44 11.49 -0.25 -16.10
CA ARG A 44 10.32 -0.48 -16.96
C ARG A 44 9.30 0.66 -16.81
N PRO A 45 8.94 1.38 -17.88
CA PRO A 45 8.02 2.53 -17.81
C PRO A 45 6.67 2.20 -17.17
N ALA A 46 6.05 1.08 -17.54
CA ALA A 46 4.76 0.64 -16.98
C ALA A 46 4.81 0.41 -15.46
N ALA A 47 5.93 -0.09 -14.93
CA ALA A 47 6.10 -0.30 -13.50
C ALA A 47 6.27 1.03 -12.74
N ILE A 48 6.92 2.01 -13.36
CA ILE A 48 7.04 3.38 -12.82
C ILE A 48 5.66 4.02 -12.72
N GLU A 49 4.84 3.92 -13.77
CA GLU A 49 3.47 4.44 -13.79
C GLU A 49 2.59 3.80 -12.71
N GLN A 50 2.69 2.49 -12.53
CA GLN A 50 1.97 1.79 -11.47
C GLN A 50 2.38 2.29 -10.08
N LYS A 51 3.68 2.45 -9.82
CA LYS A 51 4.18 2.99 -8.55
C LYS A 51 3.73 4.43 -8.32
N ILE A 52 3.68 5.24 -9.36
CA ILE A 52 3.14 6.61 -9.29
C ILE A 52 1.65 6.60 -8.96
N ALA A 53 0.87 5.72 -9.59
CA ALA A 53 -0.56 5.60 -9.31
C ALA A 53 -0.81 5.20 -7.85
N SER A 54 -0.06 4.22 -7.32
CA SER A 54 -0.09 3.85 -5.91
C SER A 54 0.31 5.00 -4.99
N ALA A 55 1.37 5.75 -5.32
CA ALA A 55 1.81 6.91 -4.55
C ALA A 55 0.74 8.01 -4.49
N ASN A 56 0.06 8.28 -5.61
CA ASN A 56 -1.05 9.24 -5.66
C ASN A 56 -2.26 8.79 -4.84
N ALA A 57 -2.59 7.50 -4.85
CA ALA A 57 -3.65 6.94 -4.01
C ALA A 57 -3.31 7.11 -2.52
N GLY A 58 -2.08 6.79 -2.11
CA GLY A 58 -1.60 6.99 -0.74
C GLY A 58 -1.62 8.47 -0.30
N ILE A 59 -1.31 9.41 -1.21
CA ILE A 59 -1.47 10.86 -0.92
C ILE A 59 -2.93 11.20 -0.61
N LYS A 60 -3.88 10.71 -1.40
CA LYS A 60 -5.30 10.98 -1.20
C LYS A 60 -5.77 10.48 0.16
N GLU A 61 -5.35 9.27 0.52
CA GLU A 61 -5.64 8.69 1.84
C GLU A 61 -5.01 9.52 2.96
N LEU A 62 -3.70 9.79 2.91
CA LEU A 62 -3.02 10.59 3.94
C LEU A 62 -3.60 12.00 4.07
N MET A 63 -3.99 12.65 2.96
CA MET A 63 -4.63 13.96 2.98
C MET A 63 -5.98 13.94 3.70
N MET A 64 -6.72 12.84 3.59
CA MET A 64 -8.01 12.69 4.27
C MET A 64 -7.86 12.83 5.78
N TYR A 65 -6.73 12.40 6.35
CA TYR A 65 -6.46 12.43 7.79
C TYR A 65 -5.55 13.59 8.23
N ALA A 66 -4.64 14.06 7.37
CA ALA A 66 -3.65 15.06 7.72
C ALA A 66 -4.22 16.49 7.85
N ASN A 67 -5.39 16.75 7.28
CA ASN A 67 -6.10 18.03 7.41
C ASN A 67 -7.09 18.06 8.57
N LEU A 68 -7.13 17.02 9.39
CA LEU A 68 -8.01 17.01 10.54
C LEU A 68 -7.43 17.82 11.69
N ASN A 69 -8.19 18.83 12.05
CA ASN A 69 -7.94 19.62 13.23
C ASN A 69 -8.35 18.76 14.45
N PRO A 70 -7.43 18.39 15.35
CA PRO A 70 -7.73 17.53 16.49
C PRO A 70 -8.71 18.14 17.51
N VAL A 71 -9.07 19.41 17.35
CA VAL A 71 -9.95 20.17 18.26
C VAL A 71 -11.44 19.98 17.96
N GLU A 72 -11.82 19.62 16.74
CA GLU A 72 -13.23 19.44 16.32
C GLU A 72 -13.52 17.95 16.09
N ALA A 73 -13.53 17.18 17.17
CA ALA A 73 -13.67 15.73 17.12
C ALA A 73 -15.16 15.29 17.07
N ASN A 74 -15.67 14.99 15.87
CA ASN A 74 -16.77 14.03 15.70
C ASN A 74 -16.81 13.46 14.28
N TRP A 75 -15.96 12.48 13.96
CA TRP A 75 -16.10 11.73 12.73
C TRP A 75 -15.44 10.35 12.89
N THR A 76 -16.13 9.34 12.38
CA THR A 76 -15.75 7.93 12.42
C THR A 76 -15.35 7.54 11.00
N VAL A 77 -14.16 6.97 10.80
CA VAL A 77 -13.78 6.39 9.52
C VAL A 77 -13.52 4.90 9.67
N GLU A 78 -14.32 4.12 8.95
CA GLU A 78 -14.08 2.71 8.76
C GLU A 78 -12.91 2.52 7.80
N ILE A 79 -11.74 2.21 8.35
CA ILE A 79 -10.59 1.74 7.58
C ILE A 79 -10.76 0.23 7.40
N GLY A 80 -11.32 -0.14 6.26
CA GLY A 80 -11.40 -1.52 5.83
C GLY A 80 -11.36 -1.57 4.31
N ARG A 81 -10.17 -1.67 3.72
CA ARG A 81 -10.08 -2.44 2.48
C ARG A 81 -9.80 -3.87 2.91
N PRO A 82 -10.79 -4.79 2.94
CA PRO A 82 -10.45 -6.20 3.05
C PRO A 82 -9.53 -6.52 1.88
N SER A 83 -8.33 -7.00 2.19
CA SER A 83 -7.46 -7.63 1.22
C SER A 83 -8.23 -8.81 0.62
N GLU A 84 -8.72 -8.69 -0.62
CA GLU A 84 -9.42 -9.77 -1.33
C GLU A 84 -8.50 -10.94 -1.72
N LYS A 85 -7.26 -11.05 -1.20
CA LYS A 85 -6.32 -12.11 -1.61
C LYS A 85 -5.84 -13.00 -0.49
N ALA A 86 -6.74 -13.45 0.38
CA ALA A 86 -6.49 -14.55 1.31
C ALA A 86 -7.26 -15.85 0.98
N ALA A 87 -8.11 -15.89 -0.06
CA ALA A 87 -9.00 -17.04 -0.27
C ALA A 87 -8.52 -18.09 -1.31
N ASP A 88 -7.59 -17.78 -2.21
CA ASP A 88 -7.31 -18.64 -3.39
C ASP A 88 -6.14 -19.63 -3.27
N ILE A 89 -5.44 -19.69 -2.14
CA ILE A 89 -4.24 -20.55 -2.04
C ILE A 89 -4.54 -21.95 -1.49
N ASP A 90 -5.67 -22.16 -0.79
CA ASP A 90 -5.91 -23.45 -0.11
C ASP A 90 -6.64 -24.49 -0.98
N GLN A 91 -7.43 -24.08 -1.98
CA GLN A 91 -8.24 -25.00 -2.78
C GLN A 91 -7.42 -25.91 -3.71
N LYS A 92 -6.26 -25.44 -4.21
CA LYS A 92 -5.39 -26.26 -5.09
C LYS A 92 -4.67 -27.40 -4.37
N ARG A 93 -4.59 -27.39 -3.04
CA ARG A 93 -3.86 -28.41 -2.28
C ARG A 93 -4.74 -29.60 -1.90
N VAL A 94 -6.06 -29.41 -1.80
CA VAL A 94 -7.02 -30.49 -1.50
C VAL A 94 -7.28 -31.36 -2.72
N GLU A 95 -7.42 -30.75 -3.91
CA GLU A 95 -7.76 -31.48 -5.15
C GLU A 95 -6.63 -32.39 -5.69
N MET A 96 -5.37 -32.11 -5.32
CA MET A 96 -4.22 -32.96 -5.70
C MET A 96 -4.02 -34.19 -4.79
N LYS A 97 -4.66 -34.25 -3.62
CA LYS A 97 -4.58 -35.43 -2.73
C LYS A 97 -5.60 -36.51 -3.06
N GLU A 98 -6.81 -36.15 -3.52
CA GLU A 98 -7.83 -37.15 -3.86
C GLU A 98 -7.54 -37.93 -5.14
N LYS A 99 -6.83 -37.33 -6.11
CA LYS A 99 -6.46 -38.05 -7.36
C LYS A 99 -5.34 -39.10 -7.20
N ARG A 100 -4.75 -39.27 -6.01
CA ARG A 100 -3.70 -40.27 -5.76
C ARG A 100 -4.14 -41.49 -4.93
N VAL A 101 -5.39 -41.54 -4.45
CA VAL A 101 -5.87 -42.64 -3.59
C VAL A 101 -6.90 -43.54 -4.28
N GLY A 102 -7.19 -43.30 -5.56
CA GLY A 102 -8.17 -44.10 -6.33
C GLY A 102 -7.57 -44.90 -7.47
N VAL A 103 -6.59 -45.79 -7.22
CA VAL A 103 -6.26 -46.93 -8.10
C VAL A 103 -5.78 -48.09 -7.22
N GLU A 104 -6.25 -49.31 -7.55
CA GLU A 104 -6.16 -50.60 -6.82
C GLU A 104 -7.21 -50.76 -5.71
N LYS A 105 -8.15 -51.71 -5.76
CA LYS A 105 -8.40 -52.88 -6.63
C LYS A 105 -9.89 -53.19 -6.63
#